data_AF-A0A2M7N223-F1
#
_entry.id   AF-A0A2M7N223-F1
#
_cell.length_a   1.000
_cell.length_b   1.000
_cell.length_c   1.000
_cell.angle_alpha   90.00
_cell.angle_beta   90.00
_cell.angle_gamma   90.00
#
_symmetry.space_group_name_H-M   'P 1'
#
loop_
_entity.id
_entity.type
_entity.pdbx_description
1 polymer ?
#
loop_
_entity_poly.entity_id
_entity_poly.type
_entity_poly.pdbx_seq_one_letter_code
_entity_poly.pdbx_strand_id
1 'polypeptide(L)'
;MYYNTPPDQLSIDQIKDYLVFCINEKYVSISFINQTISAIKILFENVLCREWEKIKLPRPRREHKLPVVLSLEEIRRLLDSTINRKHKTILAVAYTGGLRISEVSCLRVRDIDSTRMQIRIEQGKGKKDRDTILSSGALTLLREYWKYYRPVDILFYGNNKNKPITKSTLDKICKENLAKAGINKKA
;
A
#
# COMPACT_ATOMS: atom_id res chain seq x y z
N MET A 1 25.58 -8.45 18.46
CA MET A 1 24.99 -9.49 17.56
C MET A 1 24.81 -10.76 18.38
N TYR A 2 23.82 -11.61 18.09
CA TYR A 2 23.52 -12.81 18.91
C TYR A 2 24.74 -13.73 19.12
N TYR A 3 25.66 -13.82 18.15
CA TYR A 3 26.93 -14.56 18.29
C TYR A 3 28.16 -13.69 18.59
N ASN A 4 28.01 -12.37 18.67
CA ASN A 4 29.09 -11.38 18.80
C ASN A 4 30.33 -11.61 17.90
N THR A 5 30.16 -12.39 16.83
CA THR A 5 31.13 -12.68 15.79
C THR A 5 30.89 -11.74 14.61
N PRO A 6 31.94 -11.41 13.86
CA PRO A 6 31.80 -10.58 12.69
C PRO A 6 31.06 -11.36 11.58
N PRO A 7 30.29 -10.68 10.70
CA PRO A 7 29.34 -11.35 9.80
C PRO A 7 29.98 -12.29 8.79
N ASP A 8 31.26 -12.06 8.49
CA ASP A 8 32.12 -12.86 7.62
C ASP A 8 32.58 -14.18 8.26
N GLN A 9 32.39 -14.39 9.56
CA GLN A 9 32.74 -15.64 10.25
C GLN A 9 31.51 -16.47 10.66
N LEU A 10 30.31 -16.00 10.35
CA LEU A 10 29.08 -16.71 10.68
C LEU A 10 28.89 -17.93 9.79
N SER A 11 28.64 -19.09 10.41
CA SER A 11 28.23 -20.29 9.68
C SER A 11 26.73 -20.25 9.36
N ILE A 12 26.32 -21.04 8.36
CA ILE A 12 24.91 -21.17 7.96
C ILE A 12 24.09 -21.76 9.11
N ASP A 13 24.68 -22.63 9.93
CA ASP A 13 24.00 -23.24 11.07
C ASP A 13 23.82 -22.24 12.22
N GLN A 14 24.80 -21.37 12.50
CA GLN A 14 24.62 -20.25 13.43
C GLN A 14 23.48 -19.33 12.96
N ILE A 15 23.37 -19.08 11.65
CA ILE A 15 22.25 -18.30 11.11
C ILE A 15 20.92 -19.02 11.33
N LYS A 16 20.85 -20.34 11.11
CA LYS A 16 19.64 -21.14 11.38
C LYS A 16 19.24 -21.04 12.86
N ASP A 17 20.18 -21.25 13.76
CA ASP A 17 19.95 -21.20 15.20
C ASP A 17 19.45 -19.83 15.65
N TYR A 18 20.03 -18.75 15.12
CA TYR A 18 19.53 -17.40 15.38
C TYR A 18 18.09 -17.19 14.87
N LEU A 19 17.77 -17.70 13.68
CA LEU A 19 16.42 -17.58 13.13
C LEU A 19 15.41 -18.43 13.92
N VAL A 20 15.80 -19.61 14.41
CA VAL A 20 14.99 -20.44 15.31
C VAL A 20 14.77 -19.74 16.65
N PHE A 21 15.81 -19.16 17.24
CA PHE A 21 15.72 -18.32 18.44
C PHE A 21 14.75 -17.15 18.23
N CYS A 22 14.81 -16.48 17.08
CA CYS A 22 13.87 -15.41 16.77
C CYS A 22 12.41 -15.89 16.69
N ILE A 23 12.17 -17.08 16.15
CA ILE A 23 10.83 -17.68 16.05
C ILE A 23 10.30 -18.03 17.44
N ASN A 24 11.09 -18.74 18.25
CA ASN A 24 10.63 -19.34 19.49
C ASN A 24 10.63 -18.37 20.67
N GLU A 25 11.69 -17.55 20.82
CA GLU A 25 11.88 -16.69 21.99
C GLU A 25 11.37 -15.27 21.74
N LYS A 26 11.53 -14.76 20.52
CA LYS A 26 11.10 -13.39 20.16
C LYS A 26 9.74 -13.32 19.48
N TYR A 27 9.12 -14.46 19.17
CA TYR A 27 7.82 -14.57 18.50
C TYR A 27 7.68 -13.64 17.29
N VAL A 28 8.77 -13.50 16.50
CA VAL A 28 8.79 -12.55 15.38
C VAL A 28 7.86 -12.99 14.25
N SER A 29 7.33 -12.03 13.51
CA SER A 29 6.46 -12.34 12.37
C SER A 29 7.21 -13.10 11.26
N ILE A 30 6.51 -13.98 10.54
CA ILE A 30 7.05 -14.70 9.37
C ILE A 30 7.56 -13.71 8.30
N SER A 31 6.95 -12.53 8.18
CA SER A 31 7.39 -11.48 7.26
C SER A 31 8.78 -10.96 7.63
N PHE A 32 9.03 -10.75 8.92
CA PHE A 32 10.34 -10.34 9.43
C PHE A 32 11.39 -11.41 9.10
N ILE A 33 11.10 -12.68 9.35
CA ILE A 33 12.02 -13.80 9.05
C ILE A 33 12.37 -13.85 7.57
N ASN A 34 11.38 -13.74 6.68
CA ASN A 34 11.63 -13.75 5.24
C ASN A 34 12.48 -12.54 4.79
N GLN A 35 12.24 -11.35 5.36
CA GLN A 35 13.06 -10.18 5.08
C GLN A 35 14.49 -10.37 5.58
N THR A 36 14.68 -10.90 6.79
CA THR A 36 15.99 -11.20 7.38
C THR A 36 16.75 -12.23 6.55
N ILE A 37 16.11 -13.34 6.15
CA ILE A 37 16.72 -14.33 5.24
C ILE A 37 17.14 -13.68 3.92
N SER A 38 16.29 -12.81 3.35
CA SER A 38 16.61 -12.11 2.10
C SER A 38 17.80 -11.15 2.28
N ALA A 39 17.87 -10.45 3.41
CA ALA A 39 18.98 -9.56 3.74
C ALA A 39 20.30 -10.33 3.95
N ILE A 40 20.26 -11.45 4.67
CA ILE A 40 21.42 -12.31 4.89
C ILE A 40 21.90 -12.91 3.57
N LYS A 41 20.96 -13.36 2.72
CA LYS A 41 21.28 -13.85 1.38
C LYS A 41 22.04 -12.77 0.57
N ILE A 42 21.55 -11.54 0.56
CA ILE A 42 22.22 -10.42 -0.13
C ILE A 42 23.61 -10.16 0.47
N LEU A 43 23.75 -10.20 1.79
CA LEU A 43 25.05 -10.03 2.45
C LEU A 43 26.05 -11.12 2.01
N PHE A 44 25.62 -12.38 1.99
CA PHE A 44 26.49 -13.50 1.63
C PHE A 44 26.82 -13.55 0.14
N GLU A 45 25.82 -13.44 -0.73
CA GLU A 45 26.03 -13.53 -2.19
C GLU A 45 26.67 -12.26 -2.77
N ASN A 46 26.16 -11.07 -2.41
CA ASN A 46 26.53 -9.83 -3.10
C ASN A 46 27.65 -9.07 -2.42
N VAL A 47 27.82 -9.18 -1.09
CA VAL A 47 28.84 -8.41 -0.34
C VAL A 47 30.04 -9.28 -0.02
N LEU A 48 29.83 -10.51 0.45
CA LEU A 48 30.89 -11.44 0.85
C LEU A 48 31.31 -12.41 -0.26
N CYS A 49 30.60 -12.42 -1.41
CA CYS A 49 30.85 -13.29 -2.56
C CYS A 49 30.97 -14.78 -2.20
N ARG A 50 30.13 -15.25 -1.28
CA ARG A 50 30.08 -16.66 -0.85
C ARG A 50 28.87 -17.38 -1.42
N GLU A 51 29.02 -18.69 -1.59
CA GLU A 51 27.89 -19.54 -1.94
C GLU A 51 26.86 -19.56 -0.82
N TRP A 52 25.60 -19.31 -1.18
CA TRP A 52 24.48 -19.33 -0.24
C TRP A 52 23.73 -20.65 -0.34
N GLU A 53 23.79 -21.45 0.72
CA GLU A 53 22.92 -22.60 0.85
C GLU A 53 21.52 -22.18 1.30
N LYS A 54 20.49 -22.74 0.66
CA LYS A 54 19.11 -22.49 1.05
C LYS A 54 18.84 -23.02 2.46
N ILE A 55 18.66 -22.10 3.39
CA ILE A 55 18.19 -22.41 4.74
C ILE A 55 16.75 -22.97 4.69
N LYS A 56 16.60 -24.26 5.03
CA LYS A 56 15.30 -24.90 5.28
C LYS A 56 14.92 -24.67 6.75
N LEU A 57 13.93 -23.83 6.99
CA LEU A 57 13.35 -23.62 8.31
C LEU A 57 11.92 -24.17 8.35
N PRO A 58 11.49 -24.84 9.43
CA PRO A 58 10.08 -25.12 9.66
C PRO A 58 9.37 -23.78 9.86
N ARG A 59 8.73 -23.28 8.80
CA ARG A 59 8.01 -22.00 8.85
C ARG A 59 6.60 -22.28 9.39
N PRO A 60 6.14 -21.59 10.43
CA PRO A 60 4.73 -21.67 10.81
C PRO A 60 3.86 -21.28 9.62
N ARG A 61 2.74 -21.98 9.42
CA ARG A 61 1.82 -21.66 8.30
C ARG A 61 1.31 -20.23 8.49
N ARG A 62 1.53 -19.40 7.48
CA ARG A 62 0.99 -18.04 7.46
C ARG A 62 -0.52 -18.16 7.30
N GLU A 63 -1.28 -17.67 8.28
CA GLU A 63 -2.71 -17.47 8.10
C GLU A 63 -2.92 -16.45 6.99
N HIS A 64 -3.45 -16.91 5.85
CA HIS A 64 -3.91 -16.04 4.80
C HIS A 64 -5.27 -15.48 5.22
N LYS A 65 -5.26 -14.28 5.80
CA LYS A 65 -6.51 -13.54 6.00
C LYS A 65 -7.07 -13.19 4.63
N LEU A 66 -8.31 -13.61 4.38
CA LEU A 66 -9.02 -13.20 3.18
C LEU A 66 -9.11 -11.67 3.14
N PRO A 67 -8.90 -11.03 1.98
CA PRO A 67 -9.04 -9.59 1.86
C PRO A 67 -10.46 -9.21 2.26
N VAL A 68 -10.57 -8.31 3.24
CA VAL A 68 -11.87 -7.86 3.72
C VAL A 68 -12.43 -6.86 2.71
N VAL A 69 -13.43 -7.27 1.95
CA VAL A 69 -14.07 -6.41 0.94
C VAL A 69 -15.24 -5.66 1.58
N LEU A 70 -15.33 -4.36 1.28
CA LEU A 70 -16.46 -3.52 1.66
C LEU A 70 -17.67 -3.81 0.76
N SER A 71 -18.86 -3.93 1.34
CA SER A 71 -20.10 -4.06 0.59
C SER A 71 -20.49 -2.73 -0.07
N LEU A 72 -21.36 -2.78 -1.08
CA LEU A 72 -21.86 -1.57 -1.74
C LEU A 72 -22.56 -0.62 -0.75
N GLU A 73 -23.28 -1.16 0.23
CA GLU A 73 -23.95 -0.38 1.27
C GLU A 73 -22.96 0.27 2.25
N GLU A 74 -21.89 -0.44 2.62
CA GLU A 74 -20.80 0.11 3.42
C GLU A 74 -20.11 1.27 2.69
N ILE A 75 -19.86 1.14 1.39
CA ILE A 75 -19.26 2.21 0.59
C ILE A 75 -20.19 3.41 0.47
N ARG A 76 -21.49 3.21 0.27
CA ARG A 76 -22.47 4.31 0.27
C ARG A 76 -22.45 5.06 1.60
N ARG A 77 -22.53 4.33 2.73
CA ARG A 77 -22.42 4.91 4.08
C ARG A 77 -21.09 5.64 4.31
N LEU A 78 -19.99 5.11 3.80
CA LEU A 78 -18.67 5.74 3.86
C LEU A 78 -18.67 7.08 3.10
N LEU A 79 -19.18 7.11 1.87
CA LEU A 79 -19.23 8.32 1.05
C LEU A 79 -20.22 9.36 1.59
N ASP A 80 -21.33 8.93 2.20
CA ASP A 80 -22.35 9.81 2.76
C ASP A 80 -21.91 10.43 4.10
N SER A 81 -21.20 9.67 4.94
CA SER A 81 -20.60 10.18 6.18
C SER A 81 -19.38 11.08 5.96
N THR A 82 -18.79 11.09 4.76
CA THR A 82 -17.62 11.90 4.44
C THR A 82 -18.03 13.35 4.11
N ILE A 83 -17.95 14.23 5.10
CA ILE A 83 -18.32 15.66 4.99
C ILE A 83 -17.34 16.43 4.07
N ASN A 84 -16.05 16.14 4.14
CA ASN A 84 -15.06 16.86 3.35
C ASN A 84 -15.11 16.43 1.88
N ARG A 85 -15.47 17.35 0.98
CA ARG A 85 -15.58 17.12 -0.47
C ARG A 85 -14.35 16.46 -1.06
N LYS A 86 -13.16 16.92 -0.68
CA LYS A 86 -11.89 16.36 -1.17
C LYS A 86 -11.74 14.89 -0.74
N HIS A 87 -12.04 14.59 0.52
CA HIS A 87 -11.96 13.21 1.04
C HIS A 87 -12.97 12.31 0.34
N LYS A 88 -14.21 12.81 0.12
CA LYS A 88 -15.27 12.09 -0.58
C LYS A 88 -14.86 11.73 -2.01
N THR A 89 -14.32 12.69 -2.77
CA THR A 89 -13.84 12.45 -4.13
C THR A 89 -12.68 11.46 -4.17
N ILE A 90 -11.71 11.57 -3.24
CA ILE A 90 -10.58 10.64 -3.12
C ILE A 90 -11.08 9.20 -2.91
N LEU A 91 -11.98 8.99 -1.95
CA LEU A 91 -12.51 7.66 -1.61
C LEU A 91 -13.33 7.08 -2.76
N ALA A 92 -14.16 7.90 -3.42
CA ALA A 92 -14.95 7.48 -4.57
C ALA A 92 -14.07 7.04 -5.74
N VAL A 93 -13.07 7.85 -6.11
CA VAL A 93 -12.13 7.54 -7.19
C VAL A 93 -11.31 6.30 -6.85
N ALA A 94 -10.81 6.18 -5.63
CA ALA A 94 -10.05 5.03 -5.17
C ALA A 94 -10.86 3.72 -5.29
N TYR A 95 -12.11 3.74 -4.83
CA TYR A 95 -12.99 2.58 -4.85
C TYR A 95 -13.40 2.21 -6.29
N THR A 96 -13.94 3.15 -7.06
CA THR A 96 -14.51 2.84 -8.38
C THR A 96 -13.43 2.56 -9.41
N GLY A 97 -12.26 3.20 -9.27
CA GLY A 97 -11.11 2.99 -10.14
C GLY A 97 -10.22 1.82 -9.74
N GLY A 98 -10.50 1.16 -8.59
CA GLY A 98 -9.66 0.08 -8.07
C GLY A 98 -8.20 0.50 -7.87
N LEU A 99 -7.98 1.75 -7.47
CA LEU A 99 -6.66 2.37 -7.37
C LEU A 99 -6.01 2.04 -6.04
N ARG A 100 -4.70 1.79 -6.06
CA ARG A 100 -3.91 1.71 -4.83
C ARG A 100 -3.73 3.10 -4.23
N ILE A 101 -3.55 3.20 -2.91
CA ILE A 101 -3.26 4.47 -2.22
C ILE A 101 -2.07 5.22 -2.87
N SER A 102 -1.05 4.48 -3.31
CA SER A 102 0.09 5.07 -4.02
C SER A 102 -0.27 5.62 -5.40
N GLU A 103 -1.20 5.00 -6.10
CA GLU A 103 -1.67 5.43 -7.43
C GLU A 103 -2.53 6.69 -7.29
N VAL A 104 -3.44 6.72 -6.30
CA VAL A 104 -4.27 7.89 -5.99
C VAL A 104 -3.43 9.12 -5.61
N SER A 105 -2.36 8.91 -4.83
CA SER A 105 -1.43 9.97 -4.43
C SER A 105 -0.72 10.61 -5.62
N CYS A 106 -0.38 9.82 -6.65
CA CYS A 106 0.36 10.27 -7.82
C CYS A 106 -0.53 10.72 -8.99
N LEU A 107 -1.85 10.67 -8.84
CA LEU A 107 -2.79 10.92 -9.92
C LEU A 107 -2.77 12.39 -10.38
N ARG A 108 -2.68 12.61 -11.68
CA ARG A 108 -2.69 13.93 -12.30
C ARG A 108 -4.03 14.23 -12.95
N VAL A 109 -4.27 15.50 -13.22
CA VAL A 109 -5.43 15.99 -13.95
C VAL A 109 -5.54 15.33 -15.32
N ARG A 110 -4.42 15.29 -16.05
CA ARG A 110 -4.34 14.75 -17.42
C ARG A 110 -4.68 13.26 -17.52
N ASP A 111 -4.63 12.56 -16.39
CA ASP A 111 -4.87 11.12 -16.32
C ASP A 111 -6.36 10.78 -16.34
N ILE A 112 -7.24 11.77 -16.13
CA ILE A 112 -8.69 11.60 -16.14
C ILE A 112 -9.22 11.82 -17.57
N ASP A 113 -9.62 10.74 -18.24
CA ASP A 113 -10.32 10.81 -19.51
C ASP A 113 -11.83 10.69 -19.28
N SER A 114 -12.50 11.86 -19.22
CA SER A 114 -13.95 11.91 -19.07
C SER A 114 -14.73 11.53 -20.34
N THR A 115 -14.07 11.49 -21.51
CA THR A 115 -14.73 11.11 -22.77
C THR A 115 -14.83 9.60 -22.89
N ARG A 116 -13.76 8.89 -22.52
CA ARG A 116 -13.70 7.43 -22.52
C ARG A 116 -14.11 6.81 -21.20
N MET A 117 -14.41 7.61 -20.18
CA MET A 117 -14.73 7.17 -18.82
C MET A 117 -13.62 6.26 -18.25
N GLN A 118 -12.37 6.73 -18.37
CA GLN A 118 -11.18 5.99 -17.97
C GLN A 118 -10.23 6.85 -17.12
N ILE A 119 -9.45 6.17 -16.29
CA ILE A 119 -8.35 6.74 -15.50
C ILE A 119 -7.07 6.06 -15.97
N ARG A 120 -6.12 6.84 -16.49
CA ARG A 120 -4.80 6.35 -16.83
C ARG A 120 -3.93 6.28 -15.58
N ILE A 121 -3.29 5.14 -15.33
CA ILE A 121 -2.37 4.97 -14.21
C ILE A 121 -0.97 4.84 -14.78
N GLU A 122 -0.17 5.90 -14.62
CA GLU A 122 1.25 5.86 -14.94
C GLU A 122 2.02 5.12 -13.84
N GLN A 123 2.95 4.23 -14.24
CA GLN A 123 3.81 3.47 -13.33
C GLN A 123 3.08 2.56 -12.33
N GLY A 124 2.12 1.77 -12.80
CA GLY A 124 1.52 0.68 -12.02
C GLY A 124 2.52 -0.43 -11.64
N LYS A 125 2.00 -1.55 -11.09
CA LYS A 125 2.81 -2.70 -10.66
C LYS A 125 3.78 -3.14 -11.79
N GLY A 126 5.09 -3.12 -11.50
CA GLY A 126 6.12 -3.46 -12.49
C GLY A 126 6.51 -2.33 -13.46
N LYS A 127 6.18 -1.07 -13.13
CA LYS A 127 6.37 0.12 -13.98
C LYS A 127 5.62 0.05 -15.31
N LYS A 128 4.48 -0.66 -15.35
CA LYS A 128 3.61 -0.72 -16.52
C LYS A 128 2.42 0.19 -16.35
N ASP A 129 2.11 0.94 -17.39
CA ASP A 129 0.91 1.74 -17.47
C ASP A 129 -0.31 0.84 -17.63
N ARG A 130 -1.44 1.26 -17.07
CA ARG A 130 -2.75 0.62 -17.28
C ARG A 130 -3.86 1.65 -17.23
N ASP A 131 -4.96 1.36 -17.91
CA ASP A 131 -6.20 2.13 -17.80
C ASP A 131 -7.17 1.40 -16.87
N THR A 132 -7.89 2.18 -16.06
CA THR A 132 -8.98 1.68 -15.20
C THR A 132 -10.27 2.44 -15.46
N ILE A 133 -11.38 1.90 -14.96
CA ILE A 133 -12.72 2.43 -15.19
C ILE A 133 -12.93 3.67 -14.30
N LEU A 134 -13.47 4.74 -14.89
CA LEU A 134 -14.03 5.87 -14.16
C LEU A 134 -15.55 5.71 -14.09
N SER A 135 -16.13 5.62 -12.90
CA SER A 135 -17.58 5.60 -12.76
C SER A 135 -18.19 6.99 -12.99
N SER A 136 -19.44 7.04 -13.47
CA SER A 136 -20.20 8.29 -13.63
C SER A 136 -20.35 9.06 -12.32
N GLY A 137 -20.59 8.35 -11.20
CA GLY A 137 -20.66 8.95 -9.87
C GLY A 137 -19.34 9.59 -9.43
N ALA A 138 -18.21 8.91 -9.67
CA ALA A 138 -16.89 9.48 -9.38
C ALA A 138 -16.58 10.69 -10.26
N LEU A 139 -16.98 10.67 -11.54
CA LEU A 139 -16.83 11.82 -12.44
C LEU A 139 -17.64 13.03 -11.97
N THR A 140 -18.86 12.84 -11.47
CA THR A 140 -19.66 13.94 -10.89
C THR A 140 -18.94 14.57 -9.70
N LEU A 141 -18.43 13.75 -8.76
CA LEU A 141 -17.66 14.23 -7.61
C LEU A 141 -16.35 14.89 -8.01
N LEU A 142 -15.70 14.41 -9.08
CA LEU A 142 -14.50 15.05 -9.64
C LEU A 142 -14.80 16.42 -10.25
N ARG A 143 -15.93 16.57 -10.95
CA ARG A 143 -16.36 17.86 -11.51
C ARG A 143 -16.68 18.87 -10.41
N GLU A 144 -17.35 18.46 -9.34
CA GLU A 144 -17.60 19.30 -8.17
C GLU A 144 -16.30 19.70 -7.46
N TYR A 145 -15.40 18.74 -7.29
CA TYR A 145 -14.06 18.96 -6.74
C TYR A 145 -13.28 19.97 -7.60
N TRP A 146 -13.30 19.82 -8.93
CA TRP A 146 -12.61 20.69 -9.87
C TRP A 146 -13.08 22.15 -9.76
N LYS A 147 -14.41 22.36 -9.69
CA LYS A 147 -15.01 23.70 -9.59
C LYS A 147 -14.50 24.45 -8.35
N TYR A 148 -14.30 23.76 -7.24
CA TYR A 148 -13.89 24.35 -5.96
C TYR A 148 -12.38 24.48 -5.81
N TYR A 149 -11.61 23.43 -6.13
CA TYR A 149 -10.17 23.36 -5.84
C TYR A 149 -9.27 23.75 -7.01
N ARG A 150 -9.79 23.73 -8.25
CA ARG A 150 -9.09 24.10 -9.50
C ARG A 150 -7.65 23.55 -9.57
N PRO A 151 -7.45 22.22 -9.46
CA PRO A 151 -6.12 21.63 -9.61
C PRO A 151 -5.56 21.88 -11.02
N VAL A 152 -4.24 22.04 -11.15
CA VAL A 152 -3.58 22.33 -12.43
C VAL A 152 -2.93 21.06 -13.01
N ASP A 153 -1.95 20.49 -12.31
CA ASP A 153 -1.27 19.24 -12.72
C ASP A 153 -1.60 18.09 -11.76
N ILE A 154 -1.34 18.28 -10.47
CA ILE A 154 -1.62 17.28 -9.42
C ILE A 154 -3.11 17.30 -9.08
N LEU A 155 -3.79 16.15 -9.24
CA LEU A 155 -5.23 16.07 -8.99
C LEU A 155 -5.56 16.24 -7.50
N PHE A 156 -4.85 15.52 -6.63
CA PHE A 156 -5.02 15.60 -5.18
C PHE A 156 -3.75 16.10 -4.50
N TYR A 157 -3.66 17.41 -4.27
CA TYR A 157 -2.52 18.04 -3.61
C TYR A 157 -2.64 18.05 -2.07
N GLY A 158 -1.53 18.22 -1.34
CA GLY A 158 -1.51 18.35 0.12
C GLY A 158 -1.90 19.74 0.63
N ASN A 159 -1.28 20.21 1.72
CA ASN A 159 -1.41 21.63 2.13
C ASN A 159 -0.72 22.57 1.12
N ASN A 160 0.33 22.08 0.45
CA ASN A 160 0.99 22.77 -0.64
C ASN A 160 0.44 22.26 -1.97
N LYS A 161 -0.06 23.17 -2.82
CA LYS A 161 -0.63 22.86 -4.14
C LYS A 161 0.37 22.19 -5.10
N ASN A 162 1.66 22.39 -4.88
CA ASN A 162 2.72 21.83 -5.72
C ASN A 162 3.17 20.43 -5.26
N LYS A 163 2.60 19.89 -4.17
CA LYS A 163 2.98 18.57 -3.65
C LYS A 163 1.78 17.63 -3.63
N PRO A 164 1.95 16.37 -4.09
CA PRO A 164 0.90 15.37 -3.98
C PRO A 164 0.54 15.11 -2.52
N ILE A 165 -0.71 14.73 -2.28
CA ILE A 165 -1.15 14.26 -0.97
C ILE A 165 -0.34 13.01 -0.60
N THR A 166 0.15 12.94 0.64
CA THR A 166 0.98 11.81 1.06
C THR A 166 0.15 10.55 1.28
N LYS A 167 0.77 9.37 1.09
CA LYS A 167 0.15 8.07 1.36
C LYS A 167 -0.36 7.96 2.79
N SER A 168 0.41 8.46 3.77
CA SER A 168 0.02 8.45 5.18
C SER A 168 -1.22 9.32 5.43
N THR A 169 -1.34 10.46 4.75
CA THR A 169 -2.54 11.29 4.84
C THR A 169 -3.76 10.58 4.23
N LEU A 170 -3.61 9.92 3.08
CA LEU A 170 -4.68 9.15 2.45
C LEU A 170 -5.13 7.98 3.34
N ASP A 171 -4.18 7.26 3.94
CA ASP A 171 -4.47 6.17 4.88
C ASP A 171 -5.24 6.68 6.11
N LYS A 172 -4.81 7.81 6.67
CA LYS A 172 -5.50 8.47 7.78
C LYS A 172 -6.92 8.89 7.39
N ILE A 173 -7.10 9.51 6.22
CA ILE A 173 -8.43 9.88 5.69
C ILE A 173 -9.32 8.64 5.57
N CYS A 174 -8.80 7.53 5.03
CA CYS A 174 -9.56 6.30 4.89
C CYS A 174 -10.01 5.76 6.25
N LYS A 175 -9.08 5.62 7.21
CA LYS A 175 -9.37 5.12 8.56
C LYS A 175 -10.35 6.00 9.33
N GLU A 176 -10.20 7.32 9.26
CA GLU A 176 -11.11 8.26 9.92
C GLU A 176 -12.53 8.17 9.38
N ASN A 177 -12.71 8.08 8.05
CA ASN A 177 -14.03 7.97 7.47
C ASN A 177 -14.64 6.58 7.66
N LEU A 178 -13.83 5.50 7.67
CA LEU A 178 -14.30 4.16 8.04
C LEU A 178 -14.82 4.11 9.47
N ALA A 179 -14.10 4.74 10.41
CA ALA A 179 -14.54 4.87 11.80
C ALA A 179 -15.85 5.67 11.91
N LYS A 180 -15.96 6.81 11.20
CA LYS A 180 -17.18 7.62 11.16
C LYS A 180 -18.38 6.87 10.55
N ALA A 181 -18.12 5.99 9.59
CA ALA A 181 -19.15 5.16 8.96
C ALA A 181 -19.54 3.93 9.81
N GLY A 182 -18.90 3.71 10.97
CA GLY A 182 -19.15 2.55 11.83
C GLY A 182 -18.70 1.23 11.21
N ILE A 183 -17.75 1.26 10.27
CA ILE A 183 -17.28 0.08 9.55
C ILE A 183 -16.08 -0.51 10.30
N ASN A 184 -16.31 -1.57 11.06
CA ASN A 184 -15.30 -2.24 11.89
C ASN A 184 -14.45 -3.29 11.13
N LYS A 185 -14.55 -3.31 9.80
CA LYS A 185 -13.72 -4.17 8.95
C LYS A 185 -12.29 -3.64 8.97
N LYS A 186 -11.35 -4.46 9.44
CA LYS A 186 -9.91 -4.16 9.36
C LYS A 186 -9.45 -4.27 7.90
N ALA A 187 -9.65 -3.19 7.14
CA ALA A 187 -9.11 -2.99 5.79
C ALA A 187 -7.62 -2.61 5.83
#